data_AF-A0A316JLF4-F1
#
_entry.id   AF-A0A316JLF4-F1
#
_cell.length_a   1.000
_cell.length_b   1.000
_cell.length_c   1.000
_cell.angle_alpha   90.00
_cell.angle_beta   90.00
_cell.angle_gamma   90.00
#
_symmetry.space_group_name_H-M   'P 1'
#
loop_
_entity.id
_entity.type
_entity.pdbx_description
1 polymer ?
#
loop_
_entity_poly.entity_id
_entity_poly.type
_entity_poly.pdbx_seq_one_letter_code
_entity_poly.pdbx_strand_id
1 'polypeptide(L)'
;MSRVLRWFLLGALSLGATTPGRSLELNGQSYFTQPPWRVEFTNYDWLVDQGGPEYFFTVSLAQNAGADLGGLVITQTSGSDQTFWIDPTQTTAFFGRPRQEGTAIPVRAQFHEQKRIMRVEFPEPPPAGSTLTVVLRPPNNPSLNDLYLFAVEALPAGPNPAAAPLGFARMEILDDWGR
;
A
#
# COMPACT_ATOMS: atom_id res chain seq x y z
N MET A 1 -12.32 -67.97 2.57
CA MET A 1 -11.04 -67.35 3.01
C MET A 1 -10.26 -66.92 1.79
N SER A 2 -10.32 -65.65 1.38
CA SER A 2 -9.40 -65.06 0.39
C SER A 2 -9.25 -63.58 0.66
N ARG A 3 -8.03 -63.16 1.04
CA ARG A 3 -7.64 -61.77 1.31
C ARG A 3 -7.51 -61.02 -0.02
N VAL A 4 -8.13 -59.85 -0.16
CA VAL A 4 -7.86 -58.92 -1.25
C VAL A 4 -7.18 -57.69 -0.65
N LEU A 5 -5.92 -57.49 -1.02
CA LEU A 5 -5.07 -56.39 -0.57
C LEU A 5 -5.34 -55.17 -1.48
N ARG A 6 -6.01 -54.14 -0.94
CA ARG A 6 -6.19 -52.85 -1.63
C ARG A 6 -4.95 -51.99 -1.42
N TRP A 7 -4.29 -51.65 -2.51
CA TRP A 7 -3.25 -50.63 -2.55
C TRP A 7 -3.90 -49.26 -2.64
N PHE A 8 -3.65 -48.37 -1.68
CA PHE A 8 -3.94 -46.95 -1.78
C PHE A 8 -2.72 -46.25 -2.37
N LEU A 9 -2.85 -45.70 -3.58
CA LEU A 9 -1.91 -44.72 -4.11
C LEU A 9 -2.31 -43.35 -3.55
N LEU A 10 -1.51 -42.81 -2.61
CA LEU A 10 -1.57 -41.39 -2.27
C LEU A 10 -0.92 -40.60 -3.42
N GLY A 11 -1.73 -39.82 -4.13
CA GLY A 11 -1.23 -38.76 -5.00
C GLY A 11 -0.72 -37.61 -4.14
N ALA A 12 0.58 -37.32 -4.22
CA ALA A 12 1.16 -36.14 -3.60
C ALA A 12 0.76 -34.90 -4.42
N LEU A 13 -0.03 -34.01 -3.81
CA LEU A 13 -0.35 -32.69 -4.36
C LEU A 13 0.84 -31.77 -4.08
N SER A 14 1.65 -31.49 -5.12
CA SER A 14 2.76 -30.55 -5.03
C SER A 14 2.22 -29.12 -4.93
N LEU A 15 2.21 -28.54 -3.74
CA LEU A 15 2.05 -27.10 -3.57
C LEU A 15 3.30 -26.42 -4.15
N GLY A 16 3.16 -25.79 -5.31
CA GLY A 16 4.23 -24.99 -5.90
C GLY A 16 4.52 -23.79 -5.01
N ALA A 17 5.73 -23.72 -4.45
CA ALA A 17 6.21 -22.53 -3.78
C ALA A 17 6.42 -21.43 -4.84
N THR A 18 5.66 -20.34 -4.75
CA THR A 18 5.90 -19.12 -5.51
C THR A 18 7.18 -18.48 -4.98
N THR A 19 8.25 -18.55 -5.77
CA THR A 19 9.49 -17.82 -5.47
C THR A 19 9.19 -16.31 -5.51
N PRO A 20 9.49 -15.54 -4.45
CA PRO A 20 9.37 -14.09 -4.50
C PRO A 20 10.20 -13.55 -5.67
N GLY A 21 9.69 -12.51 -6.34
CA GLY A 21 10.34 -11.92 -7.50
C GLY A 21 11.71 -11.38 -7.08
N ARG A 22 12.79 -11.91 -7.65
CA ARG A 22 14.14 -11.38 -7.40
C ARG A 22 14.18 -9.92 -7.87
N SER A 23 14.39 -9.00 -6.93
CA SER A 23 14.65 -7.61 -7.26
C SER A 23 15.97 -7.48 -8.00
N LEU A 24 16.07 -6.50 -8.91
CA LEU A 24 17.35 -6.08 -9.46
C LEU A 24 18.12 -5.34 -8.36
N GLU A 25 19.20 -5.96 -7.89
CA GLU A 25 20.15 -5.34 -6.97
C GLU A 25 21.36 -4.81 -7.75
N LEU A 26 21.58 -3.50 -7.68
CA LEU A 26 22.77 -2.84 -8.23
C LEU A 26 23.48 -2.11 -7.10
N ASN A 27 24.76 -2.47 -6.86
CA ASN A 27 25.59 -1.88 -5.81
C ASN A 27 24.95 -1.96 -4.39
N GLY A 28 24.22 -3.04 -4.08
CA GLY A 28 23.57 -3.23 -2.77
C GLY A 28 22.29 -2.40 -2.57
N GLN A 29 21.73 -1.89 -3.66
CA GLN A 29 20.51 -1.10 -3.71
C GLN A 29 19.49 -1.79 -4.62
N SER A 30 18.24 -1.87 -4.17
CA SER A 30 17.16 -2.55 -4.92
C SER A 30 16.39 -1.57 -5.79
N TYR A 31 16.03 -1.99 -7.00
CA TYR A 31 15.33 -1.16 -7.99
C TYR A 31 14.17 -1.89 -8.65
N PHE A 32 13.15 -1.12 -9.06
CA PHE A 32 12.23 -1.57 -10.10
C PHE A 32 12.89 -1.41 -11.47
N THR A 33 12.78 -2.44 -12.32
CA THR A 33 13.14 -2.32 -13.74
C THR A 33 12.06 -1.61 -14.55
N GLN A 34 10.80 -1.77 -14.15
CA GLN A 34 9.66 -1.03 -14.66
C GLN A 34 8.85 -0.51 -13.46
N PRO A 35 9.13 0.71 -12.99
CA PRO A 35 8.49 1.22 -11.79
C PRO A 35 6.98 1.41 -12.00
N PRO A 36 6.16 1.22 -10.95
CA PRO A 36 4.80 1.73 -10.95
C PRO A 36 4.83 3.25 -11.19
N TRP A 37 3.85 3.77 -11.92
CA TRP A 37 3.90 5.14 -12.48
C TRP A 37 2.77 6.03 -11.98
N ARG A 38 1.79 5.47 -11.25
CA ARG A 38 0.63 6.20 -10.73
C ARG A 38 0.14 5.59 -9.42
N VAL A 39 -0.26 6.47 -8.51
CA VAL A 39 -1.14 6.16 -7.39
C VAL A 39 -2.57 6.64 -7.71
N GLU A 40 -3.56 5.82 -7.41
CA GLU A 40 -4.96 6.23 -7.40
C GLU A 40 -5.36 6.53 -5.95
N PHE A 41 -5.97 7.70 -5.74
CA PHE A 41 -6.47 8.10 -4.44
C PHE A 41 -8.00 8.03 -4.42
N THR A 42 -8.56 7.48 -3.35
CA THR A 42 -10.00 7.50 -3.10
C THR A 42 -10.24 7.88 -1.65
N ASN A 43 -11.23 8.73 -1.45
CA ASN A 43 -11.77 9.16 -0.17
C ASN A 43 -13.30 9.16 -0.32
N TYR A 44 -14.04 8.98 0.77
CA TYR A 44 -15.51 9.12 0.81
C TYR A 44 -15.99 10.16 1.84
N ASP A 45 -15.07 10.67 2.67
CA ASP A 45 -15.31 11.53 3.82
C ASP A 45 -14.59 12.86 3.59
N TRP A 46 -15.33 13.88 3.22
CA TRP A 46 -14.77 15.12 2.65
C TRP A 46 -14.86 16.31 3.59
N LEU A 47 -15.53 16.20 4.75
CA LEU A 47 -15.77 17.36 5.60
C LEU A 47 -14.63 17.55 6.61
N VAL A 48 -14.36 18.81 6.97
CA VAL A 48 -13.46 19.14 8.08
C VAL A 48 -13.87 18.38 9.35
N ASP A 49 -12.87 17.94 10.13
CA ASP A 49 -13.05 17.23 11.40
C ASP A 49 -13.95 15.98 11.36
N GLN A 50 -14.33 15.48 10.17
CA GLN A 50 -15.14 14.29 10.03
C GLN A 50 -14.40 13.08 10.60
N GLY A 51 -15.05 12.35 11.51
CA GLY A 51 -14.44 11.28 12.28
C GLY A 51 -14.29 9.96 11.51
N GLY A 52 -13.18 9.27 11.77
CA GLY A 52 -12.83 7.95 11.24
C GLY A 52 -12.78 7.83 9.72
N PRO A 53 -12.24 8.82 8.96
CA PRO A 53 -12.20 8.74 7.51
C PRO A 53 -11.19 7.67 7.05
N GLU A 54 -11.37 7.20 5.83
CA GLU A 54 -10.48 6.22 5.21
C GLU A 54 -9.87 6.78 3.92
N TYR A 55 -8.54 6.85 3.90
CA TYR A 55 -7.77 7.33 2.76
C TYR A 55 -7.15 6.16 2.02
N PHE A 56 -7.66 5.87 0.83
CA PHE A 56 -7.26 4.73 0.04
C PHE A 56 -6.22 5.10 -1.01
N PHE A 57 -5.03 4.51 -0.92
CA PHE A 57 -3.93 4.65 -1.87
C PHE A 57 -3.78 3.35 -2.65
N THR A 58 -4.30 3.30 -3.87
CA THR A 58 -4.25 2.12 -4.73
C THR A 58 -3.05 2.21 -5.66
N VAL A 59 -2.27 1.13 -5.73
CA VAL A 59 -1.09 1.01 -6.59
C VAL A 59 -1.21 -0.26 -7.42
N SER A 60 -0.93 -0.15 -8.72
CA SER A 60 -0.85 -1.29 -9.64
C SER A 60 0.60 -1.49 -10.07
N LEU A 61 1.16 -2.66 -9.78
CA LEU A 61 2.50 -3.04 -10.24
C LEU A 61 2.39 -3.75 -11.59
N ALA A 62 3.28 -3.42 -12.52
CA ALA A 62 3.40 -4.18 -13.76
C ALA A 62 3.90 -5.60 -13.49
N GLN A 63 3.48 -6.58 -14.30
CA GLN A 63 3.93 -7.97 -14.16
C GLN A 63 5.44 -8.12 -14.34
N ASN A 64 6.03 -7.24 -15.14
CA ASN A 64 7.47 -7.14 -15.38
C ASN A 64 8.13 -5.98 -14.59
N ALA A 65 7.59 -5.61 -13.41
CA ALA A 65 8.19 -4.57 -12.57
C ALA A 65 9.66 -4.88 -12.18
N GLY A 66 10.02 -6.17 -12.16
CA GLY A 66 11.37 -6.64 -11.85
C GLY A 66 11.73 -6.58 -10.37
N ALA A 67 10.77 -6.25 -9.52
CA ALA A 67 10.82 -6.37 -8.07
C ALA A 67 9.39 -6.41 -7.51
N ASP A 68 9.22 -7.05 -6.36
CA ASP A 68 8.00 -7.00 -5.55
C ASP A 68 7.92 -5.65 -4.81
N LEU A 69 6.72 -5.27 -4.33
CA LEU A 69 6.53 -4.00 -3.61
C LEU A 69 6.97 -4.14 -2.16
N GLY A 70 8.06 -3.48 -1.77
CA GLY A 70 8.56 -3.47 -0.40
C GLY A 70 7.81 -2.50 0.52
N GLY A 71 7.28 -1.39 -0.03
CA GLY A 71 6.59 -0.39 0.77
C GLY A 71 6.15 0.84 -0.01
N LEU A 72 5.52 1.78 0.71
CA LEU A 72 5.16 3.11 0.23
C LEU A 72 5.70 4.19 1.18
N VAL A 73 6.08 5.33 0.61
CA VAL A 73 6.33 6.57 1.34
C VAL A 73 5.28 7.58 0.89
N ILE A 74 4.48 8.06 1.83
CA ILE A 74 3.38 9.01 1.59
C ILE A 74 3.69 10.27 2.37
N THR A 75 3.99 11.36 1.67
CA THR A 75 4.41 12.64 2.27
C THR A 75 3.37 13.71 1.99
N GLN A 76 2.79 14.31 3.01
CA GLN A 76 1.97 15.49 2.82
C GLN A 76 2.87 16.67 2.43
N THR A 77 2.69 17.19 1.21
CA THR A 77 3.48 18.31 0.66
C THR A 77 2.72 19.63 0.62
N SER A 78 1.40 19.60 0.85
CA SER A 78 0.52 20.78 0.86
C SER A 78 -0.68 20.57 1.79
N GLY A 79 -1.53 21.60 1.90
CA GLY A 79 -2.65 21.67 2.84
C GLY A 79 -2.36 22.58 4.03
N SER A 80 -3.36 23.34 4.44
CA SER A 80 -3.29 24.33 5.50
C SER A 80 -3.16 23.73 6.90
N ASP A 81 -3.74 22.54 7.15
CA ASP A 81 -3.54 21.79 8.39
C ASP A 81 -2.28 20.90 8.31
N GLN A 82 -1.29 21.24 9.14
CA GLN A 82 -0.03 20.49 9.28
C GLN A 82 0.06 19.71 10.59
N THR A 83 -1.03 19.62 11.35
CA THR A 83 -1.07 19.00 12.68
C THR A 83 -1.98 17.77 12.75
N PHE A 84 -2.88 17.55 11.79
CA PHE A 84 -3.76 16.37 11.81
C PHE A 84 -2.96 15.07 11.87
N TRP A 85 -3.42 14.12 12.69
CA TRP A 85 -2.68 12.91 13.02
C TRP A 85 -3.15 11.72 12.19
N ILE A 86 -2.22 10.92 11.66
CA ILE A 86 -2.54 9.62 11.05
C ILE A 86 -2.09 8.52 12.01
N ASP A 87 -3.01 7.64 12.39
CA ASP A 87 -2.68 6.53 13.29
C ASP A 87 -2.00 5.38 12.50
N PRO A 88 -0.69 5.11 12.72
CA PRO A 88 -0.01 4.03 12.04
C PRO A 88 -0.54 2.65 12.47
N THR A 89 -1.12 2.51 13.66
CA THR A 89 -1.64 1.21 14.15
C THR A 89 -2.95 0.82 13.48
N GLN A 90 -3.67 1.80 12.91
CA GLN A 90 -4.89 1.59 12.13
C GLN A 90 -4.65 1.48 10.63
N THR A 91 -3.37 1.55 10.20
CA THR A 91 -3.03 1.40 8.78
C THR A 91 -3.20 -0.07 8.37
N THR A 92 -3.90 -0.29 7.26
CA THR A 92 -4.15 -1.63 6.72
C THR A 92 -3.86 -1.67 5.22
N ALA A 93 -3.78 -2.87 4.65
CA ALA A 93 -3.69 -3.05 3.21
C ALA A 93 -4.37 -4.34 2.75
N PHE A 94 -4.79 -4.37 1.50
CA PHE A 94 -5.42 -5.54 0.88
C PHE A 94 -5.16 -5.56 -0.63
N PHE A 95 -5.28 -6.74 -1.24
CA PHE A 95 -5.26 -6.87 -2.70
C PHE A 95 -6.56 -6.39 -3.32
N GLY A 96 -6.49 -5.65 -4.42
CA GLY A 96 -7.64 -5.10 -5.11
C GLY A 96 -7.82 -3.60 -4.88
N ARG A 97 -9.05 -3.14 -5.04
CA ARG A 97 -9.46 -1.72 -5.01
C ARG A 97 -10.48 -1.48 -3.90
N PRO A 98 -10.70 -0.23 -3.46
CA PRO A 98 -11.78 0.09 -2.53
C PRO A 98 -13.12 -0.51 -2.98
N ARG A 99 -13.89 -1.09 -2.06
CA ARG A 99 -15.15 -1.82 -2.31
C ARG A 99 -15.02 -3.10 -3.16
N GLN A 100 -13.80 -3.51 -3.48
CA GLN A 100 -13.45 -4.78 -4.13
C GLN A 100 -12.26 -5.40 -3.41
N GLU A 101 -12.37 -5.46 -2.08
CA GLU A 101 -11.30 -5.90 -1.20
C GLU A 101 -11.10 -7.40 -1.31
N GLY A 102 -9.88 -7.80 -1.62
CA GLY A 102 -9.42 -9.18 -1.60
C GLY A 102 -8.74 -9.51 -0.27
N THR A 103 -7.79 -10.44 -0.34
CA THR A 103 -7.02 -10.88 0.83
C THR A 103 -6.25 -9.72 1.46
N ALA A 104 -6.26 -9.65 2.80
CA ALA A 104 -5.48 -8.70 3.56
C ALA A 104 -3.96 -8.93 3.37
N ILE A 105 -3.21 -7.83 3.41
CA ILE A 105 -1.75 -7.81 3.29
C ILE A 105 -1.19 -7.35 4.64
N PRO A 106 -0.26 -8.09 5.27
CA PRO A 106 0.42 -7.64 6.48
C PRO A 106 1.17 -6.33 6.23
N VAL A 107 1.02 -5.36 7.13
CA VAL A 107 1.70 -4.06 7.05
C VAL A 107 2.40 -3.71 8.35
N ARG A 108 3.49 -2.94 8.23
CA ARG A 108 4.05 -2.16 9.33
C ARG A 108 4.05 -0.70 8.89
N ALA A 109 3.52 0.18 9.73
CA ALA A 109 3.44 1.59 9.41
C ALA A 109 4.09 2.45 10.49
N GLN A 110 4.63 3.60 10.09
CA GLN A 110 5.21 4.60 10.97
C GLN A 110 4.86 5.98 10.46
N PHE A 111 4.36 6.84 11.34
CA PHE A 111 4.09 8.24 11.03
C PHE A 111 5.15 9.13 11.66
N HIS A 112 5.82 9.93 10.84
CA HIS A 112 6.81 10.93 11.27
C HIS A 112 6.15 12.31 11.23
N GLU A 113 5.55 12.72 12.33
CA GLU A 113 4.75 13.94 12.45
C GLU A 113 5.50 15.19 11.97
N GLN A 114 6.73 15.43 12.41
CA GLN A 114 7.48 16.65 12.05
C GLN A 114 7.81 16.73 10.55
N LYS A 115 7.89 15.58 9.87
CA LYS A 115 8.17 15.50 8.43
C LYS A 115 6.91 15.32 7.60
N ARG A 116 5.77 15.06 8.24
CA ARG A 116 4.49 14.68 7.62
C ARG A 116 4.63 13.49 6.66
N ILE A 117 5.41 12.49 7.08
CA ILE A 117 5.69 11.28 6.29
C ILE A 117 5.03 10.07 6.95
N MET A 118 4.16 9.38 6.22
CA MET A 118 3.74 8.02 6.52
C MET A 118 4.63 7.04 5.75
N ARG A 119 5.33 6.17 6.47
CA ARG A 119 6.07 5.03 5.91
C ARG A 119 5.25 3.77 6.11
N VAL A 120 5.06 3.03 5.03
CA VAL A 120 4.37 1.73 5.02
C VAL A 120 5.33 0.71 4.46
N GLU A 121 5.53 -0.38 5.18
CA GLU A 121 6.37 -1.50 4.81
C GLU A 121 5.52 -2.78 4.75
N PHE A 122 5.83 -3.63 3.76
CA PHE A 122 5.21 -4.94 3.63
C PHE A 122 6.23 -6.01 4.05
N PRO A 123 6.06 -6.63 5.24
CA PRO A 123 6.94 -7.72 5.67
C PRO A 123 6.88 -8.93 4.72
N GLU A 124 5.74 -9.11 4.07
CA GLU A 124 5.51 -10.04 2.98
C GLU A 124 5.20 -9.23 1.71
N PRO A 125 6.23 -8.91 0.89
CA PRO A 125 6.07 -8.02 -0.26
C PRO A 125 5.03 -8.52 -1.26
N PRO A 126 4.03 -7.68 -1.64
CA PRO A 126 3.13 -7.99 -2.73
C PRO A 126 3.87 -8.20 -4.06
N PRO A 127 3.58 -9.28 -4.80
CA PRO A 127 4.35 -9.62 -5.99
C PRO A 127 4.12 -8.63 -7.13
N ALA A 128 5.08 -8.57 -8.05
CA ALA A 128 4.88 -7.90 -9.34
C ALA A 128 3.60 -8.39 -10.06
N GLY A 129 2.91 -7.48 -10.76
CA GLY A 129 1.62 -7.77 -11.40
C GLY A 129 0.40 -7.65 -10.48
N SER A 130 0.59 -7.41 -9.18
CA SER A 130 -0.51 -7.19 -8.24
C SER A 130 -1.10 -5.77 -8.35
N THR A 131 -2.37 -5.67 -7.96
CA THR A 131 -3.01 -4.40 -7.59
C THR A 131 -3.37 -4.49 -6.12
N LEU A 132 -3.02 -3.47 -5.35
CA LEU A 132 -3.29 -3.41 -3.92
C LEU A 132 -3.67 -2.01 -3.48
N THR A 133 -4.30 -1.93 -2.32
CA THR A 133 -4.69 -0.67 -1.69
C THR A 133 -4.13 -0.61 -0.28
N VAL A 134 -3.51 0.51 0.08
CA VAL A 134 -3.16 0.88 1.46
C VAL A 134 -4.21 1.85 1.97
N VAL A 135 -4.71 1.61 3.18
CA VAL A 135 -5.70 2.46 3.85
C VAL A 135 -5.05 3.15 5.03
N LEU A 136 -5.02 4.48 5.01
CA LEU A 136 -4.67 5.29 6.18
C LEU A 136 -5.96 5.72 6.86
N ARG A 137 -6.03 5.54 8.19
CA ARG A 137 -7.20 5.89 9.00
C ARG A 137 -6.78 6.85 10.11
N PRO A 138 -6.82 8.17 9.89
CA PRO A 138 -6.68 9.13 10.98
C PRO A 138 -7.92 9.09 11.89
N PRO A 139 -7.85 9.63 13.12
CA PRO A 139 -9.02 9.76 13.97
C PRO A 139 -10.08 10.69 13.38
N ASN A 140 -9.67 11.77 12.74
CA ASN A 140 -10.53 12.72 12.05
C ASN A 140 -9.84 13.23 10.77
N ASN A 141 -10.63 13.77 9.85
CA ASN A 141 -10.15 14.62 8.77
C ASN A 141 -9.41 15.86 9.32
N PRO A 142 -8.62 16.55 8.48
CA PRO A 142 -8.05 17.85 8.82
C PRO A 142 -9.10 18.85 9.32
N SER A 143 -8.66 19.75 10.21
CA SER A 143 -9.49 20.78 10.83
C SER A 143 -9.67 22.03 9.95
N LEU A 144 -8.97 22.10 8.82
CA LEU A 144 -9.04 23.20 7.87
C LEU A 144 -9.40 22.68 6.47
N ASN A 145 -10.33 23.35 5.79
CA ASN A 145 -10.66 23.05 4.41
C ASN A 145 -9.53 23.52 3.49
N ASP A 146 -9.09 22.64 2.60
CA ASP A 146 -8.04 22.91 1.60
C ASP A 146 -7.92 21.72 0.64
N LEU A 147 -7.10 21.90 -0.39
CA LEU A 147 -6.53 20.81 -1.17
C LEU A 147 -5.23 20.31 -0.53
N TYR A 148 -5.31 19.14 0.08
CA TYR A 148 -4.16 18.41 0.61
C TYR A 148 -3.51 17.59 -0.50
N LEU A 149 -2.20 17.74 -0.65
CA LEU A 149 -1.41 16.98 -1.62
C LEU A 149 -0.48 16.02 -0.89
N PHE A 150 -0.49 14.75 -1.30
CA PHE A 150 0.43 13.75 -0.81
C PHE A 150 1.32 13.24 -1.94
N ALA A 151 2.62 13.51 -1.88
CA ALA A 151 3.59 12.84 -2.74
C ALA A 151 3.68 11.38 -2.33
N VAL A 152 3.56 10.46 -3.30
CA VAL A 152 3.63 9.03 -3.04
C VAL A 152 4.80 8.44 -3.81
N GLU A 153 5.59 7.63 -3.12
CA GLU A 153 6.70 6.88 -3.71
C GLU A 153 6.54 5.39 -3.38
N ALA A 154 6.84 4.53 -4.35
CA ALA A 154 6.92 3.08 -4.18
C ALA A 154 8.36 2.67 -3.88
N LEU A 155 8.53 1.73 -2.95
CA LEU A 155 9.82 1.14 -2.61
C LEU A 155 9.87 -0.30 -3.14
N PRO A 156 10.86 -0.69 -3.95
CA PRO A 156 11.05 -2.11 -4.31
C PRO A 156 11.44 -2.92 -3.07
N ALA A 157 11.10 -4.21 -3.05
CA ALA A 157 11.56 -5.10 -2.00
C ALA A 157 13.09 -5.35 -2.11
N GLY A 158 13.78 -5.37 -0.97
CA GLY A 158 15.21 -5.67 -0.87
C GLY A 158 16.02 -4.59 -0.14
N PRO A 159 17.35 -4.74 -0.07
CA PRO A 159 18.22 -3.80 0.63
C PRO A 159 18.21 -2.41 -0.02
N ASN A 160 18.24 -1.38 0.82
CA ASN A 160 18.34 0.04 0.45
C ASN A 160 17.44 0.38 -0.75
N PRO A 161 16.11 0.33 -0.65
CA PRO A 161 15.26 0.48 -1.82
C PRO A 161 15.38 1.87 -2.47
N ALA A 162 15.56 1.91 -3.79
CA ALA A 162 15.47 3.13 -4.57
C ALA A 162 14.01 3.53 -4.76
N ALA A 163 13.61 4.66 -4.18
CA ALA A 163 12.24 5.15 -4.26
C ALA A 163 11.85 5.51 -5.70
N ALA A 164 10.65 5.08 -6.12
CA ALA A 164 10.06 5.39 -7.41
C ALA A 164 8.82 6.29 -7.22
N PRO A 165 8.83 7.54 -7.70
CA PRO A 165 7.69 8.44 -7.58
C PRO A 165 6.45 7.94 -8.33
N LEU A 166 5.30 7.93 -7.65
CA LEU A 166 3.98 7.61 -8.19
C LEU A 166 3.14 8.85 -8.53
N GLY A 167 3.66 10.04 -8.24
CA GLY A 167 2.95 11.31 -8.36
C GLY A 167 2.28 11.74 -7.05
N PHE A 168 1.20 12.52 -7.18
CA PHE A 168 0.51 13.13 -6.05
C PHE A 168 -0.92 12.59 -5.92
N ALA A 169 -1.27 12.14 -4.72
CA ALA A 169 -2.66 12.00 -4.31
C ALA A 169 -3.22 13.37 -3.93
N ARG A 170 -4.47 13.63 -4.34
CA ARG A 170 -5.17 14.89 -4.13
C ARG A 170 -6.37 14.61 -3.23
N MET A 171 -6.39 15.21 -2.04
CA MET A 171 -7.47 15.08 -1.09
C MET A 171 -8.06 16.46 -0.85
N GLU A 172 -9.29 16.64 -1.30
CA GLU A 172 -10.05 17.85 -1.01
C GLU A 172 -10.79 17.66 0.31
N ILE A 173 -10.64 18.64 1.20
CA ILE A 173 -11.42 18.75 2.43
C ILE A 173 -12.25 20.02 2.32
N LEU A 174 -13.56 19.86 2.47
CA LEU A 174 -14.59 20.87 2.34
C LEU A 174 -15.01 21.35 3.72
N ASP A 175 -15.48 22.58 3.79
CA ASP A 175 -16.16 23.06 5.00
C ASP A 175 -17.54 22.40 5.19
N ASP A 176 -18.13 22.58 6.38
CA ASP A 176 -19.46 22.07 6.74
C ASP A 176 -20.60 22.58 5.82
N TRP A 177 -20.31 23.56 4.94
CA TRP A 177 -21.25 24.18 4.01
C TRP A 177 -21.03 23.73 2.55
N GLY A 178 -20.14 22.76 2.32
CA GLY A 178 -19.85 22.21 0.99
C GLY A 178 -19.15 23.20 0.06
N ARG A 179 -18.37 24.14 0.61
CA ARG A 179 -17.56 25.10 -0.15
C ARG A 179 -16.07 24.84 -0.03
#